data_AF-A0A7H4M952-F1
#
_entry.id   AF-A0A7H4M952-F1
#
_cell.length_a   1.000
_cell.length_b   1.000
_cell.length_c   1.000
_cell.angle_alpha   90.00
_cell.angle_beta   90.00
_cell.angle_gamma   90.00
#
_symmetry.space_group_name_H-M   'P 1'
#
loop_
_entity.id
_entity.type
_entity.pdbx_description
1 polymer ?
#
loop_
_entity_poly.entity_id
_entity_poly.type
_entity_poly.pdbx_seq_one_letter_code
_entity_poly.pdbx_strand_id
1 'polypeptide(L)'
;MSAASDCWRSPVSRGSWIVEDDYDSEFRFSGQPIPALQGLVPDAPVVYIGTFSKTLYPGLRLGYVVIPRPLVSDLKHAHAELYRGGHSLIQMALAEFITAGHYFGPYPPYAVALQPSPRLF
;
A
#
# COMPACT_ATOMS: atom_id res chain seq x y z
N MET A 1 -3.42 15.36 -19.76
CA MET A 1 -3.57 14.93 -18.35
C MET A 1 -4.90 15.41 -17.74
N SER A 2 -6.05 15.35 -18.44
CA SER A 2 -7.25 16.11 -18.00
C SER A 2 -8.51 15.27 -17.69
N ALA A 3 -8.69 14.06 -18.22
CA ALA A 3 -9.95 13.31 -18.02
C ALA A 3 -9.95 12.36 -16.80
N ALA A 4 -8.79 11.77 -16.45
CA ALA A 4 -8.69 10.82 -15.34
C ALA A 4 -8.73 11.49 -13.96
N SER A 5 -8.22 12.72 -13.85
CA SER A 5 -8.25 13.53 -12.62
C SER A 5 -9.63 14.03 -12.24
N ASP A 6 -10.55 14.18 -13.20
CA ASP A 6 -11.92 14.64 -12.94
C ASP A 6 -12.84 13.50 -12.46
N CYS A 7 -12.61 12.27 -12.93
CA CYS A 7 -13.43 11.11 -12.58
C CYS A 7 -13.41 10.81 -11.07
N TRP A 8 -12.26 10.87 -10.42
CA TRP A 8 -12.14 10.54 -8.99
C TRP A 8 -12.51 11.72 -8.07
N ARG A 9 -12.61 12.96 -8.60
CA ARG A 9 -13.14 14.12 -7.85
C ARG A 9 -14.66 14.08 -7.65
N SER A 10 -15.38 13.32 -8.47
CA SER A 10 -16.84 13.12 -8.37
C SER A 10 -17.28 12.43 -7.06
N PRO A 11 -16.64 11.32 -6.63
CA PRO A 11 -16.87 10.75 -5.30
C PRO A 11 -16.69 11.76 -4.15
N VAL A 12 -15.66 12.60 -4.23
CA VAL A 12 -15.36 13.64 -3.23
C VAL A 12 -16.54 14.62 -3.10
N SER A 13 -17.12 15.06 -4.22
CA SER A 13 -18.24 16.01 -4.22
C SER A 13 -19.57 15.39 -3.78
N ARG A 14 -19.66 14.05 -3.75
CA ARG A 14 -20.86 13.28 -3.36
C ARG A 14 -20.76 12.66 -1.97
N GLY A 15 -19.70 12.96 -1.21
CA GLY A 15 -19.48 12.37 0.12
C GLY A 15 -19.24 10.85 0.08
N SER A 16 -18.67 10.34 -1.03
CA SER A 16 -18.39 8.92 -1.23
C SER A 16 -16.93 8.59 -0.98
N TRP A 17 -16.67 7.36 -0.53
CA TRP A 17 -15.32 6.83 -0.32
C TRP A 17 -14.84 6.03 -1.54
N ILE A 18 -13.54 6.12 -1.82
CA ILE A 18 -12.84 5.31 -2.81
C ILE A 18 -12.03 4.25 -2.07
N VAL A 19 -12.10 3.01 -2.52
CA VAL A 19 -11.20 1.94 -2.04
C VAL A 19 -10.14 1.72 -3.12
N GLU A 20 -8.89 2.00 -2.77
CA GLU A 20 -7.73 1.80 -3.64
C GLU A 20 -6.99 0.55 -3.16
N ASP A 21 -7.15 -0.57 -3.88
CA ASP A 21 -6.42 -1.81 -3.63
C ASP A 21 -5.16 -1.83 -4.50
N ASP A 22 -4.05 -1.36 -3.93
CA ASP A 22 -2.77 -1.20 -4.63
C ASP A 22 -1.88 -2.42 -4.39
N TYR A 23 -2.17 -3.45 -5.17
CA TYR A 23 -1.59 -4.78 -5.03
C TYR A 23 -0.16 -4.91 -5.60
N ASP A 24 0.30 -4.00 -6.48
CA ASP A 24 1.50 -4.23 -7.30
C ASP A 24 2.29 -2.95 -7.68
N SER A 25 2.08 -1.81 -7.01
CA SER A 25 2.79 -0.56 -7.33
C SER A 25 4.31 -0.66 -7.21
N GLU A 26 4.83 -1.56 -6.37
CA GLU A 26 6.25 -1.82 -6.20
C GLU A 26 6.89 -2.62 -7.37
N PHE A 27 6.10 -3.27 -8.25
CA PHE A 27 6.59 -4.13 -9.33
C PHE A 27 6.61 -3.46 -10.70
N ARG A 28 7.09 -2.21 -10.77
CA ARG A 28 7.09 -1.46 -12.03
C ARG A 28 8.45 -1.52 -12.74
N PHE A 29 8.46 -2.26 -13.84
CA PHE A 29 9.64 -2.50 -14.68
C PHE A 29 10.03 -1.30 -15.58
N SER A 30 9.19 -0.27 -15.71
CA SER A 30 9.55 0.99 -16.42
C SER A 30 8.62 2.17 -16.08
N GLY A 31 9.16 3.39 -16.16
CA GLY A 31 8.43 4.65 -15.98
C GLY A 31 8.51 5.27 -14.58
N GLN A 32 8.00 6.50 -14.45
CA GLN A 32 7.84 7.16 -13.14
C GLN A 32 6.71 6.47 -12.34
N PRO A 33 6.86 6.33 -11.00
CA PRO A 33 5.78 5.82 -10.16
C PRO A 33 4.52 6.67 -10.34
N ILE A 34 3.37 6.01 -10.55
CA ILE A 34 2.09 6.73 -10.48
C ILE A 34 1.80 6.92 -8.99
N PRO A 35 1.65 8.16 -8.50
CA PRO A 35 1.31 8.40 -7.11
C PRO A 35 -0.06 7.79 -6.79
N ALA A 36 -0.17 7.16 -5.62
CA ALA A 36 -1.45 6.66 -5.11
C ALA A 36 -2.49 7.79 -5.06
N LEU A 37 -3.77 7.46 -5.29
CA LEU A 37 -4.86 8.45 -5.22
C LEU A 37 -4.92 9.11 -3.85
N GLN A 38 -4.60 8.35 -2.80
CA GLN A 38 -4.49 8.85 -1.42
C GLN A 38 -3.53 10.04 -1.29
N GLY A 39 -2.46 10.10 -2.09
CA GLY A 39 -1.44 11.16 -2.05
C GLY A 39 -1.72 12.36 -2.96
N LEU A 40 -2.80 12.34 -3.77
CA LEU A 40 -3.06 13.39 -4.76
C LEU A 40 -3.66 14.67 -4.18
N VAL A 41 -4.40 14.57 -3.08
CA VAL A 41 -5.00 15.73 -2.38
C VAL A 41 -4.93 15.54 -0.86
N PRO A 42 -4.86 16.64 -0.09
CA PRO A 42 -5.08 16.58 1.35
C PRO A 42 -6.46 15.99 1.66
N ASP A 43 -6.53 15.15 2.70
CA ASP A 43 -7.78 14.52 3.15
C ASP A 43 -8.54 13.78 2.04
N ALA A 44 -7.81 13.15 1.12
CA ALA A 44 -8.38 12.33 0.07
C ALA A 44 -9.35 11.30 0.67
N PRO A 45 -10.58 11.15 0.12
CA PRO A 45 -11.55 10.18 0.61
C PRO A 45 -11.22 8.77 0.10
N VAL A 46 -9.97 8.35 0.32
CA VAL A 46 -9.40 7.11 -0.20
C VAL A 46 -9.02 6.22 0.98
N VAL A 47 -9.61 5.04 1.04
CA VAL A 47 -9.14 3.92 1.85
C VAL A 47 -8.13 3.18 0.99
N TYR A 48 -6.84 3.36 1.30
CA TYR A 48 -5.75 2.72 0.57
C TYR A 48 -5.39 1.40 1.22
N ILE A 49 -5.32 0.33 0.44
CA ILE A 49 -5.02 -1.03 0.88
C ILE A 49 -3.74 -1.48 0.18
N GLY A 50 -2.79 -1.97 0.97
CA GLY A 50 -1.53 -2.51 0.47
C GLY A 50 -1.20 -3.87 1.09
N THR A 51 -0.24 -4.57 0.49
CA THR A 51 0.22 -5.89 0.99
C THR A 51 1.73 -6.04 0.95
N PHE A 52 2.28 -6.74 1.95
CA PHE A 52 3.68 -7.19 1.97
C PHE A 52 3.88 -8.55 1.29
N SER A 53 2.79 -9.19 0.86
CA SER A 53 2.82 -10.56 0.30
C SER A 53 3.63 -10.65 -1.00
N LYS A 54 3.77 -9.54 -1.73
CA LYS A 54 4.45 -9.50 -3.02
C LYS A 54 5.91 -9.17 -2.91
N THR A 55 6.23 -8.28 -1.99
CA THR A 55 7.54 -7.62 -1.86
C THR A 55 8.46 -8.40 -0.93
N LEU A 56 7.90 -9.22 -0.03
CA LEU A 56 8.64 -10.10 0.87
C LEU A 56 8.38 -11.58 0.61
N TYR A 57 7.21 -12.07 0.99
CA TYR A 57 6.86 -13.48 0.91
C TYR A 57 5.34 -13.70 0.94
N PRO A 58 4.73 -14.42 -0.02
CA PRO A 58 3.28 -14.60 -0.07
C PRO A 58 2.67 -15.29 1.16
N GLY A 59 3.44 -16.14 1.84
CA GLY A 59 3.01 -16.85 3.04
C GLY A 59 2.93 -15.96 4.29
N LEU A 60 3.41 -14.72 4.23
CA LEU A 60 3.34 -13.76 5.34
C LEU A 60 1.90 -13.37 5.66
N ARG A 61 1.03 -13.33 4.64
CA ARG A 61 -0.39 -12.96 4.74
C ARG A 61 -0.62 -11.66 5.52
N LEU A 62 0.30 -10.70 5.37
CA LEU A 62 0.25 -9.38 5.98
C LEU A 62 -0.07 -8.31 4.94
N GLY A 63 -0.99 -7.43 5.32
CA GLY A 63 -1.31 -6.21 4.60
C GLY A 63 -1.59 -5.08 5.56
N TYR A 64 -1.81 -3.90 5.01
CA TYR A 64 -2.06 -2.68 5.77
C TYR A 64 -3.14 -1.86 5.07
N VAL A 65 -3.79 -0.99 5.85
CA VAL A 65 -4.80 -0.07 5.35
C VAL A 65 -4.49 1.33 5.87
N VAL A 66 -4.49 2.31 4.98
CA VAL A 66 -4.46 3.73 5.34
C VAL A 66 -5.89 4.24 5.31
N ILE A 67 -6.37 4.65 6.49
CA ILE A 67 -7.78 4.97 6.72
C ILE A 67 -7.95 6.49 6.85
N PRO A 68 -8.89 7.11 6.13
CA PRO A 68 -9.28 8.50 6.35
C PRO A 68 -9.73 8.73 7.81
N ARG A 69 -9.30 9.84 8.42
CA ARG A 69 -9.58 10.18 9.83
C ARG A 69 -11.04 9.95 10.27
N PRO A 70 -12.07 10.32 9.48
CA PRO A 70 -13.47 10.11 9.87
C PRO A 70 -13.87 8.63 10.07
N LEU A 71 -13.17 7.69 9.40
CA LEU A 71 -13.50 6.27 9.43
C LEU A 71 -12.73 5.47 10.50
N VAL A 72 -11.76 6.10 11.17
CA VAL A 72 -10.84 5.39 12.09
C VAL A 72 -11.58 4.74 13.26
N SER A 73 -12.57 5.44 13.85
CA SER A 73 -13.33 4.90 14.99
C SER A 73 -14.14 3.67 14.59
N ASP A 74 -14.91 3.78 13.52
CA ASP A 74 -15.81 2.72 13.06
C ASP A 74 -15.04 1.47 12.62
N LEU A 75 -13.93 1.66 11.88
CA LEU A 75 -13.10 0.55 11.43
C LEU A 75 -12.32 -0.10 12.58
N LYS A 76 -11.92 0.64 13.62
CA LYS A 76 -11.32 0.04 14.81
C LYS A 76 -12.30 -0.88 15.54
N HIS A 77 -13.54 -0.46 15.71
CA HIS A 77 -14.58 -1.30 16.32
C HIS A 77 -14.83 -2.55 15.48
N ALA A 78 -15.07 -2.39 14.17
CA ALA A 78 -15.28 -3.52 13.27
C ALA A 78 -14.09 -4.49 13.25
N HIS A 79 -12.85 -3.97 13.25
CA HIS A 79 -11.65 -4.80 13.31
C HIS A 79 -11.56 -5.60 14.62
N ALA A 80 -11.87 -4.99 15.76
CA ALA A 80 -11.83 -5.67 17.06
C ALA A 80 -12.89 -6.80 17.16
N GLU A 81 -14.05 -6.64 16.51
CA GLU A 81 -15.10 -7.66 16.47
C GLU A 81 -14.75 -8.82 15.52
N LEU A 82 -14.17 -8.51 14.36
CA LEU A 82 -13.91 -9.47 13.30
C LEU A 82 -12.58 -10.22 13.48
N TYR A 83 -11.58 -9.59 14.08
CA TYR A 83 -10.22 -10.12 14.13
C TYR A 83 -9.80 -10.48 15.55
N ARG A 84 -9.70 -11.80 15.83
CA ARG A 84 -9.40 -12.33 17.18
C ARG A 84 -7.90 -12.52 17.47
N GLY A 85 -7.03 -11.87 16.69
CA GLY A 85 -5.57 -11.95 16.84
C GLY A 85 -4.95 -13.20 16.20
N GLY A 86 -3.62 -13.23 16.10
CA GLY A 86 -2.87 -14.38 15.57
C GLY A 86 -1.55 -14.07 14.86
N HIS A 87 -1.28 -12.81 14.48
CA HIS A 87 -0.09 -12.45 13.69
C HIS A 87 0.90 -11.52 14.41
N SER A 88 0.85 -11.40 15.74
CA SER A 88 1.69 -10.46 16.50
C SER A 88 3.20 -10.70 16.31
N LEU A 89 3.65 -11.96 16.35
CA LEU A 89 5.06 -12.29 16.13
C LEU A 89 5.54 -11.84 14.75
N ILE A 90 4.74 -12.11 13.72
CA ILE A 90 5.05 -11.74 12.34
C ILE A 90 5.03 -10.21 12.18
N GLN A 91 4.06 -9.52 12.78
CA GLN A 91 3.99 -8.05 12.78
C GLN A 91 5.21 -7.42 13.47
N MET A 92 5.65 -7.97 14.59
CA MET A 92 6.85 -7.50 15.29
C MET A 92 8.11 -7.72 14.45
N ALA A 93 8.29 -8.91 13.90
CA ALA A 93 9.43 -9.21 13.03
C ALA A 93 9.46 -8.30 11.79
N LEU A 94 8.30 -8.05 11.17
CA LEU A 94 8.19 -7.12 10.05
C LEU A 94 8.51 -5.68 10.46
N ALA A 95 8.01 -5.22 11.61
CA ALA A 95 8.28 -3.89 12.11
C ALA A 95 9.79 -3.68 12.36
N GLU A 96 10.47 -4.67 12.95
CA GLU A 96 11.91 -4.65 13.14
C GLU A 96 12.65 -4.64 11.79
N PHE A 97 12.25 -5.49 10.85
CA PHE A 97 12.83 -5.57 9.51
C PHE A 97 12.75 -4.24 8.74
N ILE A 98 11.60 -3.57 8.80
CA ILE A 98 11.41 -2.23 8.18
C ILE A 98 12.24 -1.19 8.92
N THR A 99 12.21 -1.17 10.25
CA THR A 99 12.94 -0.18 11.07
C THR A 99 14.45 -0.30 10.90
N ALA A 100 14.96 -1.52 10.70
CA ALA A 100 16.36 -1.79 10.39
C ALA A 100 16.75 -1.43 8.94
N GLY A 101 15.82 -0.96 8.11
CA GLY A 101 16.06 -0.54 6.73
C GLY A 101 16.19 -1.68 5.72
N HIS A 102 15.88 -2.92 6.10
CA HIS A 102 16.04 -4.08 5.22
C HIS A 102 14.97 -4.16 4.12
N TYR A 103 13.82 -3.49 4.29
CA TYR A 103 12.72 -3.50 3.31
C TYR A 103 13.03 -2.67 2.06
N PHE A 104 13.55 -1.45 2.22
CA PHE A 104 13.80 -0.55 1.10
C PHE A 104 15.21 -0.73 0.49
N GLY A 105 16.09 -1.50 1.16
CA GLY A 105 17.49 -1.64 0.76
C GLY A 105 18.26 -0.32 0.76
N PRO A 106 19.57 -0.33 0.43
CA PRO A 106 20.34 0.91 0.28
C PRO A 106 20.02 1.66 -1.03
N TYR A 107 19.11 1.14 -1.86
CA TYR A 107 18.79 1.72 -3.16
C TYR A 107 17.36 2.23 -3.19
N PRO A 108 17.13 3.44 -3.74
CA PRO A 108 15.78 3.97 -3.88
C PRO A 108 14.89 3.06 -4.75
N PRO A 109 13.56 3.09 -4.59
CA PRO A 109 12.60 2.13 -5.16
C PRO A 109 12.65 1.97 -6.69
N TYR A 110 13.40 2.79 -7.42
CA TYR A 110 13.63 2.66 -8.86
C TYR A 110 14.83 1.78 -9.25
N ALA A 111 15.65 1.31 -8.30
CA ALA A 111 16.92 0.64 -8.60
C ALA A 111 16.81 -0.88 -8.84
N VAL A 112 15.70 -1.52 -8.44
CA VAL A 112 15.46 -2.95 -8.70
C VAL A 112 15.30 -3.25 -10.20
N ALA A 113 15.04 -2.24 -11.03
CA ALA A 113 14.87 -2.38 -12.47
C ALA A 113 16.18 -2.48 -13.29
N LEU A 114 17.36 -2.38 -12.66
CA LEU A 114 18.66 -2.33 -13.36
C LEU A 114 19.57 -3.54 -13.15
N GLN A 115 19.13 -4.62 -12.51
CA GLN A 115 19.90 -5.87 -12.53
C GLN A 115 19.52 -6.69 -13.77
N PRO A 116 20.39 -6.79 -14.80
CA PRO A 116 20.18 -7.76 -15.87
C PRO A 116 20.24 -9.16 -15.26
N SER A 117 19.23 -9.99 -15.54
CA SER A 117 19.27 -11.40 -15.19
C SER A 117 20.58 -12.01 -15.70
N PRO A 118 21.37 -12.71 -14.86
CA PRO A 118 22.44 -13.53 -15.38
C PRO A 118 21.79 -14.57 -16.28
N ARG A 119 22.11 -14.52 -17.58
CA ARG A 119 21.77 -15.59 -18.51
C ARG A 119 22.44 -16.86 -17.98
N LEU A 120 21.66 -17.69 -17.31
CA LEU A 120 21.94 -19.11 -17.19
C LEU A 120 21.36 -19.78 -18.43
N PHE A 121 22.18 -20.66 -19.00
CA PHE A 121 22.11 -21.33 -20.31
C PHE A 121 20.71 -21.62 -20.87
#